data_AF-A0A9X4NZ69-F1
#
_entry.id   AF-A0A9X4NZ69-F1
#
_cell.length_a   1.000
_cell.length_b   1.000
_cell.length_c   1.000
_cell.angle_alpha   90.00
_cell.angle_beta   90.00
_cell.angle_gamma   90.00
#
_symmetry.space_group_name_H-M   'P 1'
#
loop_
_entity.id
_entity.type
_entity.pdbx_description
1 polymer ?
#
loop_
_entity_poly.entity_id
_entity_poly.type
_entity_poly.pdbx_seq_one_letter_code
_entity_poly.pdbx_strand_id
1 'polypeptide(L)'
;MEKLLREIPGVEYLYSISHPGSALVIVRFKVGTKEEDAIVSTYNKLFSNFDRIPPGASKPLIKVRSIDNVPILALTLWGTGY
;
A
#
# COMPACT_ATOMS: atom_id res chain seq x y z
N MET A 1 -8.92 -3.13 -9.37
CA MET A 1 -7.57 -2.55 -9.14
C MET A 1 -6.48 -3.59 -8.94
N GLU A 2 -6.75 -4.69 -8.24
CA GLU A 2 -5.73 -5.71 -7.94
C GLU A 2 -5.00 -6.27 -9.16
N LYS A 3 -5.74 -6.60 -10.22
CA LYS A 3 -5.15 -7.11 -11.47
C LYS A 3 -4.12 -6.15 -12.08
N LEU A 4 -4.35 -4.84 -11.98
CA LEU A 4 -3.44 -3.82 -12.52
C LEU A 4 -2.15 -3.71 -11.74
N LEU A 5 -2.24 -3.78 -10.41
CA LEU A 5 -1.06 -3.72 -9.53
C LEU A 5 -0.20 -4.97 -9.66
N ARG A 6 -0.81 -6.12 -9.98
CA ARG A 6 -0.09 -7.37 -10.22
C ARG A 6 0.76 -7.36 -11.50
N GLU A 7 0.47 -6.47 -12.45
CA GLU A 7 1.25 -6.33 -13.69
C GLU A 7 2.52 -5.50 -13.51
N ILE A 8 2.73 -4.88 -12.34
CA ILE A 8 3.91 -4.08 -12.08
C ILE A 8 5.13 -5.03 -12.00
N PRO A 9 6.23 -4.74 -12.73
CA PRO A 9 7.43 -5.55 -12.68
C PRO A 9 8.02 -5.58 -11.26
N GLY A 10 8.43 -6.77 -10.82
CA GLY A 10 9.02 -6.96 -9.50
C GLY A 10 8.01 -7.24 -8.38
N VAL A 11 6.70 -7.19 -8.64
CA VAL A 11 5.70 -7.60 -7.64
C VAL A 11 5.76 -9.12 -7.42
N GLU A 12 5.88 -9.50 -6.15
CA GLU A 12 5.91 -10.89 -5.71
C GLU A 12 4.55 -11.31 -5.16
N TYR A 13 3.98 -10.48 -4.28
CA TYR A 13 2.69 -10.74 -3.66
C TYR A 13 1.81 -9.49 -3.65
N LEU A 14 0.51 -9.73 -3.74
CA LEU A 14 -0.52 -8.72 -3.60
C LEU A 14 -1.53 -9.21 -2.56
N TYR A 15 -1.75 -8.41 -1.52
CA TYR A 15 -2.77 -8.65 -0.51
C TYR A 15 -3.83 -7.55 -0.62
N SER A 16 -5.09 -7.94 -0.54
CA SER A 16 -6.24 -7.04 -0.59
C SER A 16 -7.14 -7.33 0.59
N ILE A 17 -7.40 -6.30 1.39
CA ILE A 17 -8.21 -6.38 2.61
C ILE A 17 -9.31 -5.34 2.46
N SER A 18 -10.56 -5.78 2.40
CA SER A 18 -11.72 -4.92 2.20
C SER A 18 -12.56 -4.83 3.47
N HIS A 19 -12.93 -3.62 3.87
CA HIS A 19 -13.83 -3.32 4.98
C HIS A 19 -14.90 -2.32 4.53
N PRO A 20 -16.04 -2.22 5.23
CA PRO A 20 -17.02 -1.17 4.94
C PRO A 20 -16.37 0.23 4.98
N GLY A 21 -16.42 0.95 3.86
CA GLY A 21 -15.86 2.29 3.73
C GLY A 21 -14.34 2.38 3.54
N SER A 22 -13.61 1.26 3.50
CA SER A 22 -12.16 1.29 3.24
C SER A 22 -11.64 0.02 2.56
N ALA A 23 -10.62 0.18 1.72
CA ALA A 23 -9.90 -0.93 1.13
C ALA A 23 -8.40 -0.70 1.30
N LEU A 24 -7.69 -1.70 1.82
CA LEU A 24 -6.25 -1.71 1.98
C LEU A 24 -5.67 -2.71 0.98
N VAL A 25 -4.75 -2.24 0.14
CA VAL A 25 -4.01 -3.09 -0.78
C VAL A 25 -2.52 -2.97 -0.45
N ILE A 26 -1.87 -4.12 -0.26
CA ILE A 26 -0.46 -4.23 0.05
C ILE A 26 0.23 -4.87 -1.15
N VAL A 27 1.11 -4.11 -1.80
CA VAL A 27 1.94 -4.57 -2.91
C VAL A 27 3.33 -4.91 -2.36
N ARG A 28 3.71 -6.18 -2.39
CA ARG A 28 5.02 -6.65 -1.94
C ARG A 28 5.91 -6.92 -3.14
N PHE A 29 7.05 -6.27 -3.19
CA PHE A 29 8.07 -6.43 -4.23
C PHE A 29 9.11 -7.49 -3.83
N LYS A 30 9.79 -8.05 -4.84
CA LYS A 30 10.90 -8.97 -4.67
C LYS A 30 12.09 -8.28 -3.99
N VAL A 31 12.82 -9.05 -3.18
CA VAL A 31 14.08 -8.61 -2.57
C VAL A 31 15.07 -8.18 -3.66
N GLY A 32 15.71 -7.03 -3.46
CA GLY A 32 16.64 -6.43 -4.43
C GLY A 32 16.00 -5.43 -5.40
N THR A 33 14.68 -5.24 -5.37
CA THR A 33 14.01 -4.16 -6.12
C THR A 33 14.35 -2.82 -5.47
N LYS A 34 14.74 -1.81 -6.28
CA LYS A 34 14.94 -0.44 -5.78
C LYS A 34 13.61 0.14 -5.30
N GLU A 35 13.61 0.69 -4.09
CA GLU A 35 12.40 1.27 -3.49
C GLU A 35 11.84 2.43 -4.32
N GLU A 36 12.71 3.26 -4.88
CA GLU A 36 12.35 4.40 -5.75
C GLU A 36 11.61 3.94 -7.01
N ASP A 37 12.10 2.90 -7.67
CA ASP A 37 11.45 2.35 -8.86
C ASP A 37 10.10 1.70 -8.51
N ALA A 38 10.03 1.01 -7.36
CA ALA A 38 8.82 0.37 -6.88
C ALA A 38 7.73 1.39 -6.53
N ILE A 39 8.06 2.47 -5.82
CA ILE A 39 7.10 3.52 -5.46
C ILE A 39 6.63 4.27 -6.71
N VAL A 40 7.54 4.65 -7.61
CA VAL A 40 7.20 5.39 -8.83
C VAL A 40 6.32 4.53 -9.74
N SER A 41 6.67 3.25 -9.93
CA SER A 41 5.89 2.33 -10.76
C SER A 41 4.49 2.09 -10.18
N THR A 42 4.39 1.94 -8.86
CA THR A 42 3.10 1.77 -8.16
C THR A 42 2.25 3.03 -8.28
N TYR A 43 2.84 4.19 -8.05
CA TYR A 43 2.17 5.48 -8.19
C TYR A 43 1.66 5.67 -9.61
N ASN A 44 2.52 5.53 -10.61
CA ASN A 44 2.15 5.68 -12.02
C ASN A 44 1.04 4.72 -12.42
N LYS A 45 1.13 3.42 -12.09
CA LYS A 45 0.10 2.45 -12.46
C LYS A 45 -1.23 2.75 -11.77
N LEU A 46 -1.21 3.18 -10.50
CA LEU A 46 -2.42 3.50 -9.76
C LEU A 46 -3.10 4.77 -10.30
N PHE A 47 -2.34 5.85 -10.48
CA PHE A 47 -2.88 7.13 -10.92
C PHE A 47 -3.27 7.14 -12.42
N SER A 48 -2.57 6.38 -13.26
CA SER A 48 -2.97 6.18 -14.66
C SER A 48 -4.25 5.35 -14.83
N ASN A 49 -4.74 4.72 -13.76
CA ASN A 49 -6.01 3.99 -13.74
C ASN A 49 -6.99 4.59 -12.70
N PHE A 50 -6.81 5.86 -12.36
CA PHE A 50 -7.64 6.56 -11.37
C PHE A 50 -9.10 6.68 -11.83
N ASP A 51 -9.34 6.71 -13.13
CA ASP A 51 -10.65 6.66 -13.78
C ASP A 51 -11.46 5.40 -13.44
N ARG A 52 -10.78 4.30 -13.08
CA ARG A 52 -11.41 3.02 -12.74
C ARG A 52 -11.78 2.93 -11.25
N ILE A 53 -11.43 3.94 -10.46
CA ILE A 53 -11.79 4.03 -9.05
C ILE A 53 -13.26 4.51 -8.96
N PRO A 54 -14.12 3.87 -8.15
CA PRO A 54 -15.52 4.23 -8.06
C PRO A 54 -15.72 5.70 -7.69
N PRO A 55 -16.70 6.39 -8.31
CA PRO A 55 -17.06 7.74 -7.91
C PRO A 55 -17.52 7.73 -6.45
N GLY A 56 -16.97 8.64 -5.63
CA GLY A 56 -17.22 8.70 -4.19
C GLY A 56 -16.13 8.08 -3.31
N ALA A 57 -15.16 7.35 -3.89
CA ALA A 57 -13.96 6.96 -3.16
C ALA A 57 -12.98 8.13 -3.02
N SER A 58 -12.30 8.22 -1.88
CA SER A 58 -11.23 9.19 -1.66
C SER A 58 -10.00 8.85 -2.49
N LYS A 59 -9.11 9.85 -2.67
CA LYS A 59 -7.80 9.60 -3.29
C LYS A 59 -7.06 8.52 -2.48
N PRO A 60 -6.46 7.52 -3.14
CA PRO A 60 -5.76 6.47 -2.45
C PRO A 60 -4.52 7.04 -1.77
N LEU A 61 -4.34 6.66 -0.51
CA LEU A 61 -3.15 7.02 0.26
C LEU A 61 -2.10 5.93 0.10
N ILE A 62 -1.00 6.27 -0.58
CA ILE A 62 0.14 5.36 -0.74
C ILE A 62 1.13 5.66 0.37
N LYS A 63 1.47 4.65 1.18
CA LYS A 63 2.55 4.73 2.17
C LYS A 63 3.57 3.64 1.89
N VAL A 64 4.83 4.04 1.74
CA VAL A 64 5.94 3.10 1.56
C VAL A 64 6.33 2.48 2.90
N ARG A 65 6.66 1.19 2.86
CA ARG A 65 7.18 0.43 3.99
C ARG A 65 8.33 -0.44 3.49
N SER A 66 9.57 -0.05 3.81
CA SER A 66 10.73 -0.94 3.68
C SER A 66 10.74 -1.99 4.79
N ILE A 67 11.33 -3.15 4.49
CA ILE A 67 11.72 -4.17 5.46
C ILE A 67 12.72 -3.64 6.51
N ASP A 68 13.46 -2.59 6.18
CA ASP A 68 14.44 -1.97 7.08
C ASP A 68 13.78 -1.11 8.17
N ASN A 69 12.46 -0.88 8.10
CA ASN A 69 11.72 -0.14 9.12
C ASN A 69 11.45 -1.02 10.35
N VAL A 70 12.50 -1.28 11.12
CA VAL A 70 12.42 -2.02 12.38
C VAL A 70 11.95 -1.07 13.48
N PRO A 71 10.82 -1.35 14.16
CA PRO A 71 10.37 -0.54 15.28
C PRO A 71 11.36 -0.64 16.46
N ILE A 72 11.85 0.49 16.94
CA ILE A 72 12.80 0.56 18.07
C ILE A 72 12.12 0.81 19.42
N LEU A 73 10.87 1.27 19.41
CA LEU A 73 10.12 1.64 20.60
C LEU A 73 8.64 1.34 20.39
N ALA A 74 8.02 0.68 21.36
CA ALA A 74 6.58 0.53 21.45
C ALA A 74 6.13 1.11 22.80
N LEU A 75 5.20 2.06 22.76
CA LEU A 75 4.63 2.69 23.95
C LEU A 75 3.17 2.28 24.05
N THR A 76 2.77 1.79 25.23
CA THR A 76 1.37 1.52 25.57
C THR A 76 0.97 2.49 26.68
N LEU A 77 -0.06 3.29 26.43
CA LEU A 77 -0.65 4.19 27.41
C LEU A 77 -1.93 3.53 27.95
N TRP A 78 -2.08 3.47 29.27
CA TRP A 78 -3.25 2.88 29.94
C TRP A 78 -3.61 3.65 31.22
N GLY A 79 -4.91 3.74 31.53
CA GLY A 79 -5.44 4.24 32.79
C GLY A 79 -6.94 3.98 32.92
N THR A 80 -7.47 3.93 34.15
CA THR A 80 -8.87 3.59 34.46
C THR A 80 -9.90 4.65 34.01
N GLY A 81 -9.47 5.75 33.39
CA GLY A 81 -10.32 6.85 32.89
C GLY A 81 -9.97 7.34 31.48
N TYR A 82 -9.25 6.52 30.70
CA TYR A 82 -8.98 6.74 29.27
C TYR A 82 -9.56 5.60 28.44
#